data_AF-A0A2E4BHR7-F1
#
_entry.id   AF-A0A2E4BHR7-F1
#
_cell.length_a   1.000
_cell.length_b   1.000
_cell.length_c   1.000
_cell.angle_alpha   90.00
_cell.angle_beta   90.00
_cell.angle_gamma   90.00
#
_symmetry.space_group_name_H-M   'P 1'
#
loop_
_entity.id
_entity.type
_entity.pdbx_description
1 polymer ?
#
loop_
_entity_poly.entity_id
_entity_poly.type
_entity_poly.pdbx_seq_one_letter_code
_entity_poly.pdbx_strand_id
1 'polypeptide(L)'
;MDPEWTICPTCSILLDQTGGPTTRPVEEVERYASNLAWFYHLIPVITGLMALGIGDYLVTDSNPLLRTIFPPFCLIVGGWLGLILLGIISSYQSRP
;
A
#
# COMPACT_ATOMS: atom_id res chain seq x y z
N MET A 1 26.74 9.80 -23.45
CA MET A 1 26.41 9.34 -22.08
C MET A 1 26.09 10.60 -21.31
N ASP A 2 24.83 11.01 -21.36
CA ASP A 2 24.38 12.27 -20.78
C ASP A 2 24.50 12.24 -19.24
N PRO A 3 25.09 13.26 -18.62
CA PRO A 3 25.35 13.29 -17.18
C PRO A 3 24.08 13.50 -16.33
N GLU A 4 22.90 13.63 -16.94
CA GLU A 4 21.63 13.92 -16.27
C GLU A 4 20.88 12.66 -15.80
N TRP A 5 21.29 11.47 -16.24
CA TRP A 5 20.65 10.19 -15.87
C TRP A 5 21.52 9.43 -14.83
N THR A 6 21.47 9.87 -13.57
CA THR A 6 22.00 9.10 -12.43
C THR A 6 20.92 8.20 -11.85
N ILE A 7 20.45 7.23 -12.64
CA ILE A 7 19.62 6.14 -12.14
C ILE A 7 20.45 4.88 -12.28
N CYS A 8 21.09 4.44 -11.19
CA CYS A 8 21.68 3.11 -11.12
C CYS A 8 20.54 2.09 -11.04
N PRO A 9 20.31 1.23 -12.04
CA PRO A 9 19.16 0.33 -12.08
C PRO A 9 19.21 -0.79 -11.02
N THR A 10 20.24 -0.83 -10.16
CA THR A 10 20.44 -1.87 -9.14
C THR A 10 20.79 -1.31 -7.75
N CYS A 11 20.97 0.00 -7.60
CA CYS A 11 21.37 0.59 -6.31
C CYS A 11 20.25 1.49 -5.79
N SER A 12 19.42 0.97 -4.89
CA SER A 12 18.39 1.71 -4.14
C SER A 12 18.98 2.69 -3.10
N ILE A 13 20.14 3.27 -3.38
CA ILE A 13 20.82 4.20 -2.48
C ILE A 13 20.43 5.59 -2.93
N LEU A 14 19.68 6.31 -2.08
CA LEU A 14 19.43 7.73 -2.25
C LEU A 14 20.79 8.44 -2.33
N LEU A 15 21.02 9.15 -3.42
CA LEU A 15 22.18 10.02 -3.60
C LEU A 15 21.80 11.41 -3.09
N ASP A 16 22.69 12.04 -2.34
CA ASP A 16 22.52 13.43 -1.93
C ASP A 16 22.67 14.34 -3.16
N GLN A 17 22.25 15.61 -3.09
CA GLN A 17 22.36 16.57 -4.21
C GLN A 17 23.80 16.77 -4.71
N THR A 18 24.78 16.26 -3.97
CA THR A 18 26.21 16.27 -4.26
C THR A 18 26.73 14.98 -4.91
N GLY A 19 25.88 13.98 -5.14
CA GLY A 19 26.23 12.69 -5.75
C GLY A 19 26.93 11.71 -4.80
N GLY A 20 26.98 12.00 -3.50
CA GLY A 20 27.48 11.09 -2.47
C GLY A 20 26.39 10.14 -1.94
N PRO A 21 26.75 8.94 -1.46
CA PRO A 21 25.80 8.05 -0.80
C PRO A 21 25.23 8.72 0.46
N THR A 22 23.90 8.76 0.60
CA THR A 22 23.28 9.38 1.78
C THR A 22 23.49 8.52 3.02
N THR A 23 24.02 9.12 4.10
CA THR A 23 24.10 8.52 5.44
C THR A 23 22.87 8.85 6.29
N ARG A 24 21.78 9.35 5.68
CA ARG A 24 20.54 9.60 6.41
C ARG A 24 19.84 8.24 6.61
N PRO A 25 19.35 7.93 7.83
CA PRO A 25 18.43 6.81 7.98
C PRO A 25 17.22 7.13 7.10
N VAL A 26 17.06 6.38 6.00
CA VAL A 26 15.90 6.48 5.13
C VAL A 26 14.67 6.29 6.02
N GLU A 27 13.81 7.31 6.10
CA GLU A 27 12.57 7.21 6.87
C GLU A 27 11.79 5.99 6.40
N GLU A 28 11.25 5.20 7.33
CA GLU A 28 10.48 3.98 6.99
C GLU A 28 9.36 4.24 5.98
N VAL A 29 8.85 5.48 5.96
CA VAL A 29 7.80 5.97 5.06
C VAL A 29 8.25 5.98 3.59
N GLU A 30 9.51 6.30 3.29
CA GLU A 30 10.03 6.32 1.91
C GLU A 30 10.31 4.91 1.35
N ARG A 31 10.66 3.95 2.23
CA ARG A 31 10.77 2.53 1.83
C ARG A 31 9.42 1.88 1.55
N TYR A 32 8.38 2.36 2.22
CA TYR A 32 7.03 1.79 2.24
C TYR A 32 6.42 1.63 0.83
N ALA A 33 6.70 2.57 -0.07
CA ALA A 33 6.12 2.57 -1.43
C ALA A 33 7.11 2.10 -2.52
N SER A 34 8.42 2.26 -2.32
CA SER A 34 9.42 2.04 -3.38
C SER A 34 10.05 0.64 -3.37
N ASN A 35 10.06 -0.08 -2.24
CA ASN A 35 10.79 -1.34 -2.09
C ASN A 35 9.91 -2.61 -1.91
N LEU A 36 8.58 -2.47 -1.86
CA LEU A 36 7.69 -3.65 -1.81
C LEU A 36 7.34 -4.12 -3.22
N ALA A 37 7.43 -5.43 -3.46
CA ALA A 37 7.04 -6.02 -4.74
C ALA A 37 5.63 -5.56 -5.13
N TRP A 38 5.44 -5.16 -6.40
CA TRP A 38 4.20 -4.54 -6.88
C TRP A 38 2.94 -5.34 -6.54
N PHE A 39 3.05 -6.68 -6.47
CA PHE A 39 1.96 -7.57 -6.08
C PHE A 39 1.34 -7.25 -4.70
N TYR A 40 2.11 -6.72 -3.75
CA TYR A 40 1.58 -6.35 -2.43
C TYR A 40 0.62 -5.14 -2.48
N HIS A 41 0.68 -4.31 -3.54
CA HIS A 41 -0.25 -3.19 -3.73
C HIS A 41 -1.66 -3.64 -4.11
N LEU A 42 -1.83 -4.91 -4.50
CA LEU A 42 -3.15 -5.50 -4.71
C LEU A 42 -3.84 -5.87 -3.40
N ILE A 43 -3.13 -5.92 -2.26
CA ILE A 43 -3.73 -6.31 -0.98
C ILE A 43 -4.91 -5.40 -0.61
N PRO A 44 -4.80 -4.05 -0.58
CA PRO A 44 -5.93 -3.17 -0.30
C PRO A 44 -7.10 -3.33 -1.27
N VAL A 45 -6.82 -3.65 -2.53
CA VAL A 45 -7.84 -3.84 -3.57
C VAL A 45 -8.61 -5.14 -3.31
N ILE A 46 -7.90 -6.24 -3.06
CA ILE A 46 -8.50 -7.54 -2.79
C ILE A 46 -9.28 -7.52 -1.48
N THR A 47 -8.72 -6.93 -0.41
CA THR A 47 -9.42 -6.82 0.88
C THR A 47 -10.65 -5.94 0.77
N GLY A 48 -10.59 -4.85 0.01
CA GLY A 48 -11.75 -3.99 -0.28
C GLY A 48 -12.86 -4.70 -1.06
N LEU A 49 -12.51 -5.46 -2.10
CA LEU A 49 -13.48 -6.23 -2.89
C LEU A 49 -14.14 -7.36 -2.08
N MET A 50 -13.35 -8.07 -1.26
CA MET A 50 -13.89 -9.09 -0.35
C MET A 50 -14.85 -8.47 0.68
N ALA A 51 -14.47 -7.33 1.27
CA ALA A 51 -15.34 -6.62 2.21
C ALA A 51 -16.62 -6.10 1.55
N LEU A 52 -16.56 -5.63 0.30
CA LEU A 52 -17.74 -5.23 -0.46
C LEU A 52 -18.68 -6.41 -0.69
N GLY A 53 -18.16 -7.55 -1.16
CA GLY A 53 -19.00 -8.73 -1.43
C GLY A 53 -19.67 -9.28 -0.17
N ILE A 54 -18.94 -9.31 0.94
CA ILE A 54 -19.48 -9.69 2.25
C ILE A 54 -20.53 -8.68 2.72
N GLY A 55 -20.25 -7.38 2.57
CA GLY A 55 -21.16 -6.30 2.94
C GLY A 55 -22.48 -6.33 2.17
N ASP A 56 -22.41 -6.57 0.86
CA ASP A 56 -23.58 -6.71 -0.03
C ASP A 56 -24.43 -7.94 0.36
N TYR A 57 -23.78 -9.07 0.64
CA TYR A 57 -24.45 -10.27 1.11
C TYR A 57 -25.17 -10.04 2.46
N LEU A 58 -24.49 -9.41 3.44
CA LEU A 58 -25.06 -9.13 4.76
C LEU A 58 -26.29 -8.22 4.73
N VAL A 59 -26.34 -7.31 3.77
CA VAL A 59 -27.38 -6.29 3.67
C VAL A 59 -28.50 -6.69 2.69
N THR A 60 -28.43 -7.91 2.13
CA THR A 60 -29.37 -8.40 1.12
C THR A 60 -30.82 -8.41 1.61
N ASP A 61 -31.13 -8.73 2.87
CA ASP A 61 -32.54 -8.74 3.33
C ASP A 61 -32.97 -7.47 4.08
N SER A 62 -32.21 -6.39 3.95
CA SER A 62 -32.41 -5.17 4.73
C SER A 62 -33.08 -4.02 3.95
N ASN A 63 -33.33 -2.91 4.65
CA ASN A 63 -33.95 -1.72 4.08
C ASN A 63 -33.15 -1.13 2.90
N PRO A 64 -33.81 -0.52 1.90
CA PRO A 64 -33.16 -0.01 0.69
C PRO A 64 -32.09 1.05 0.97
N LEU A 65 -32.27 1.85 2.03
CA LEU A 65 -31.28 2.84 2.45
C LEU A 65 -30.00 2.20 3.02
N LEU A 66 -30.11 1.03 3.66
CA LEU A 66 -28.95 0.32 4.19
C LEU A 66 -28.19 -0.38 3.07
N ARG A 67 -28.90 -0.95 2.09
CA ARG A 67 -28.34 -1.55 0.87
C ARG A 67 -27.50 -0.59 0.04
N THR A 68 -27.77 0.71 0.07
CA THR A 68 -27.01 1.69 -0.71
C THR A 68 -25.77 2.22 0.02
N ILE A 69 -25.82 2.32 1.35
CA ILE A 69 -24.75 2.95 2.15
C ILE A 69 -23.76 1.91 2.69
N PHE A 70 -24.25 0.73 3.06
CA PHE A 70 -23.45 -0.26 3.74
C PHE A 70 -22.36 -0.89 2.85
N PRO A 71 -22.63 -1.32 1.60
CA PRO A 71 -21.59 -1.87 0.73
C PRO A 71 -20.42 -0.91 0.42
N PRO A 72 -20.63 0.39 0.06
CA PRO A 72 -19.51 1.30 -0.16
C PRO A 72 -18.77 1.62 1.15
N PHE A 73 -19.46 1.67 2.29
CA PHE A 73 -18.80 1.80 3.59
C PHE A 73 -17.87 0.61 3.87
N CYS A 74 -18.34 -0.62 3.66
CA CYS A 74 -17.53 -1.83 3.78
C CYS A 74 -16.32 -1.84 2.84
N LEU A 75 -16.45 -1.32 1.62
CA LEU A 75 -15.32 -1.18 0.69
C LEU A 75 -14.24 -0.26 1.25
N ILE A 76 -14.61 0.91 1.76
CA ILE A 76 -13.67 1.89 2.32
C ILE A 76 -12.95 1.30 3.52
N VAL A 77 -13.70 0.70 4.45
CA VAL A 77 -13.14 0.07 5.66
C VAL A 77 -12.24 -1.12 5.29
N GLY A 78 -12.65 -1.97 4.35
CA GLY A 78 -11.86 -3.12 3.90
C GLY A 78 -10.58 -2.73 3.16
N GLY A 79 -10.61 -1.65 2.37
CA GLY A 79 -9.43 -1.08 1.73
C GLY A 79 -8.45 -0.49 2.76
N TRP A 80 -8.97 0.25 3.75
CA TRP A 80 -8.17 0.79 4.84
C TRP A 80 -7.50 -0.32 5.67
N LEU A 81 -8.23 -1.39 5.97
CA LEU A 81 -7.71 -2.54 6.69
C LEU A 81 -6.61 -3.26 5.88
N GLY A 82 -6.73 -3.31 4.56
CA GLY A 82 -5.67 -3.81 3.68
C GLY A 82 -4.41 -2.95 3.66
N LEU A 83 -4.54 -1.62 3.80
CA LEU A 83 -3.38 -0.72 3.96
C LEU A 83 -2.66 -0.93 5.30
N ILE A 84 -3.41 -1.17 6.38
CA ILE A 84 -2.82 -1.54 7.68
C ILE A 84 -2.08 -2.87 7.57
N LEU A 85 -2.69 -3.86 6.93
CA LEU A 85 -2.09 -5.17 6.72
C LEU A 85 -0.77 -5.07 5.94
N LEU A 86 -0.76 -4.24 4.90
CA LEU A 86 0.44 -3.93 4.12
C LEU A 86 1.55 -3.35 5.00
N GLY A 87 1.21 -2.44 5.91
CA GLY A 87 2.18 -1.84 6.83
C GLY A 87 2.75 -2.81 7.84
N ILE A 88 1.92 -3.72 8.33
CA ILE A 88 2.36 -4.81 9.19
C ILE A 88 3.35 -5.72 8.43
N ILE A 89 3.01 -6.14 7.21
CA ILE A 89 3.89 -6.99 6.38
C ILE A 89 5.23 -6.29 6.09
N SER A 90 5.19 -5.01 5.72
CA SER A 90 6.40 -4.20 5.51
C SER A 90 7.26 -4.13 6.77
N SER A 91 6.65 -4.03 7.96
CA SER A 91 7.38 -4.00 9.24
C SER A 91 8.05 -5.34 9.58
N TYR A 92 7.45 -6.47 9.21
CA TYR A 92 8.04 -7.80 9.41
C TYR A 92 9.21 -8.05 8.46
N GLN A 93 9.10 -7.62 7.20
CA GLN A 93 10.18 -7.78 6.22
C GLN A 93 11.38 -6.87 6.50
N SER A 94 11.21 -5.85 7.36
CA SER A 94 12.26 -4.92 7.78
C SER A 94 13.04 -5.37 9.03
N ARG A 95 12.62 -6.47 9.68
CA ARG A 95 13.36 -7.05 10.81
C ARG A 95 14.39 -8.07 10.29
N PRO A 96 15.67 -7.97 10.69
CA PRO A 96 16.73 -8.88 10.24
C PRO A 96 16.54 -10.32 10.72
#